data_AF-A0A950NSW9-F1
#
_entry.id   AF-A0A950NSW9-F1
#
_cell.length_a   1.000
_cell.length_b   1.000
_cell.length_c   1.000
_cell.angle_alpha   90.00
_cell.angle_beta   90.00
_cell.angle_gamma   90.00
#
_symmetry.space_group_name_H-M   'P 1'
#
loop_
_entity.id
_entity.type
_entity.pdbx_description
1 polymer ?
#
loop_
_entity_poly.entity_id
_entity_poly.type
_entity_poly.pdbx_seq_one_letter_code
_entity_poly.pdbx_strand_id
1 'polypeptide(L)'
;MPPIPAARRFEIICGALALAEERNGIPLDDAAKELHVDVDQLRALLDPVLYLEFRTADGELVEAARAFLLNNDDVLTVDEGNWLRDLASDPPDPVVALRLLVAASVYQATTSRIWQPLDRALAKLRQYVAIELVLPVDHPDCLDTALEANRKGRSLRFRYLKWKAEKAS
;
A
#
# COMPACT_ATOMS: atom_id res chain seq x y z
N MET A 1 16.60 20.08 2.37
CA MET A 1 16.44 18.94 3.29
C MET A 1 16.78 17.64 2.58
N PRO A 2 17.38 16.65 3.26
CA PRO A 2 17.65 15.35 2.65
C PRO A 2 16.33 14.63 2.28
N PRO A 3 16.32 13.84 1.19
CA PRO A 3 15.13 13.11 0.77
C PRO A 3 14.79 12.01 1.79
N ILE A 4 13.52 11.96 2.21
CA ILE A 4 13.01 10.88 3.07
C ILE A 4 13.07 9.56 2.29
N PRO A 5 13.65 8.48 2.85
CA PRO A 5 13.66 7.16 2.22
C PRO A 5 12.25 6.65 1.92
N ALA A 6 12.05 5.93 0.82
CA ALA A 6 10.72 5.47 0.37
C ALA A 6 9.93 4.71 1.47
N ALA A 7 10.59 3.78 2.17
CA ALA A 7 9.97 3.04 3.27
C ALA A 7 9.49 3.95 4.41
N ARG A 8 10.26 5.01 4.72
CA ARG A 8 9.91 5.98 5.75
C ARG A 8 8.74 6.88 5.33
N ARG A 9 8.63 7.22 4.04
CA ARG A 9 7.49 7.99 3.51
C ARG A 9 6.17 7.26 3.76
N PHE A 10 6.14 5.96 3.45
CA PHE A 10 4.96 5.14 3.65
C PHE A 10 4.56 5.05 5.13
N GLU A 11 5.53 4.85 6.03
CA GLU A 11 5.26 4.86 7.48
C GLU A 11 4.66 6.19 7.95
N ILE A 12 5.17 7.32 7.46
CA ILE A 12 4.67 8.65 7.83
C ILE A 12 3.24 8.82 7.34
N ILE A 13 2.97 8.51 6.07
CA ILE A 13 1.63 8.59 5.49
C ILE A 13 0.66 7.74 6.33
N CYS A 14 0.95 6.46 6.50
CA CYS A 14 0.03 5.58 7.21
C CYS A 14 -0.11 5.92 8.69
N GLY A 15 0.95 6.41 9.34
CA GLY A 15 0.88 6.91 10.70
C GLY A 15 -0.06 8.11 10.83
N ALA A 16 0.01 9.06 9.89
CA ALA A 16 -0.88 10.22 9.89
C ALA A 16 -2.34 9.82 9.67
N LEU A 17 -2.61 8.93 8.71
CA LEU A 17 -3.96 8.42 8.45
C LEU A 17 -4.50 7.65 9.68
N ALA A 18 -3.67 6.83 10.33
CA ALA A 18 -4.06 6.11 11.54
C ALA A 18 -4.39 7.05 12.71
N LEU A 19 -3.59 8.10 12.91
CA LEU A 19 -3.86 9.12 13.94
C LEU A 19 -5.19 9.84 13.70
N ALA A 20 -5.48 10.19 12.44
CA ALA A 20 -6.76 10.79 12.07
C ALA A 20 -7.93 9.84 12.34
N GLU A 21 -7.79 8.55 11.99
CA GLU A 21 -8.81 7.53 12.25
C GLU A 21 -9.04 7.31 13.76
N GLU A 22 -7.98 7.24 14.56
CA GLU A 22 -8.09 7.02 16.00
C GLU A 22 -8.74 8.19 16.76
N ARG A 23 -8.56 9.41 16.26
CA ARG A 23 -9.01 10.65 16.92
C ARG A 23 -10.23 11.30 16.29
N ASN A 24 -10.78 10.68 15.24
CA ASN A 24 -11.83 11.26 14.39
C ASN A 24 -11.46 12.65 13.84
N GLY A 25 -10.19 12.82 13.49
CA GLY A 25 -9.60 14.09 13.08
C GLY A 25 -8.35 14.46 13.87
N ILE A 26 -7.32 14.98 13.19
CA ILE A 26 -6.10 15.47 13.83
C ILE A 26 -5.56 16.71 13.09
N PRO A 27 -5.19 17.79 13.80
CA PRO A 27 -4.44 18.90 13.21
C PRO A 27 -3.12 18.43 12.59
N LEU A 28 -2.78 18.96 11.42
CA LEU A 28 -1.59 18.53 10.67
C LEU A 28 -0.29 18.81 11.45
N ASP A 29 -0.25 19.87 12.25
CA ASP A 29 0.89 20.20 13.10
C ASP A 29 1.08 19.19 14.24
N ASP A 30 0.00 18.72 14.84
CA ASP A 30 0.02 17.68 15.87
C ASP A 30 0.41 16.31 15.30
N ALA A 31 -0.10 15.95 14.12
CA ALA A 31 0.33 14.75 13.41
C ALA A 31 1.83 14.80 13.05
N ALA A 32 2.32 15.97 12.58
CA ALA A 32 3.73 16.16 12.25
C ALA A 32 4.64 16.03 13.48
N LYS A 33 4.22 16.59 14.63
CA LYS A 33 4.93 16.44 15.92
C LYS A 33 5.05 14.98 16.32
N GLU A 34 3.95 14.22 16.27
CA GLU A 34 3.95 12.81 16.66
C GLU A 34 4.76 11.91 15.73
N LEU A 35 4.79 12.24 14.44
CA LEU A 35 5.54 11.47 13.43
C LEU A 35 6.99 11.93 13.29
N HIS A 36 7.39 12.97 14.05
CA HIS A 36 8.71 13.59 14.05
C HIS A 36 9.13 14.06 12.65
N VAL A 37 8.22 14.77 11.97
CA VAL A 37 8.45 15.37 10.65
C VAL A 37 8.04 16.83 10.65
N ASP A 38 8.51 17.57 9.66
CA ASP A 38 8.06 18.93 9.42
C ASP A 38 6.64 18.95 8.81
N VAL A 39 5.87 20.02 9.07
CA VAL A 39 4.47 20.13 8.62
C VAL A 39 4.38 20.21 7.09
N ASP A 40 5.27 20.96 6.44
CA ASP A 40 5.28 21.07 4.97
C ASP A 40 5.71 19.74 4.34
N GLN A 41 6.62 19.01 4.99
CA GLN A 41 6.98 17.66 4.57
C GLN A 41 5.82 16.68 4.71
N LEU A 42 5.07 16.74 5.82
CA LEU A 42 3.89 15.89 6.00
C LEU A 42 2.82 16.20 4.96
N ARG A 43 2.55 17.48 4.70
CA ARG A 43 1.62 17.91 3.64
C ARG A 43 2.03 17.36 2.28
N ALA A 44 3.29 17.56 1.89
CA ALA A 44 3.80 17.08 0.61
C ALA A 44 3.74 15.55 0.45
N LEU A 45 3.79 14.80 1.55
CA LEU A 45 3.62 13.34 1.54
C LEU A 45 2.14 12.92 1.46
N LEU A 46 1.23 13.70 2.05
CA LEU A 46 -0.20 13.39 2.10
C LEU A 46 -0.96 13.82 0.85
N ASP A 47 -0.63 14.97 0.25
CA ASP A 47 -1.30 15.49 -0.95
C ASP A 47 -1.56 14.45 -2.05
N PRO A 48 -0.55 13.66 -2.50
CA PRO A 48 -0.79 12.66 -3.56
C PRO A 48 -1.68 11.49 -3.13
N VAL A 49 -1.96 11.33 -1.83
CA VAL A 49 -2.76 10.24 -1.27
C VAL A 49 -4.19 10.72 -0.94
N LEU A 50 -4.33 11.96 -0.49
CA LEU A 50 -5.62 12.56 -0.13
C LEU A 50 -6.46 12.95 -1.35
N TYR A 51 -5.82 13.26 -2.48
CA TYR A 51 -6.49 13.72 -3.70
C TYR A 51 -6.40 12.71 -4.85
N LEU A 52 -6.44 11.41 -4.53
CA LEU A 52 -6.41 10.36 -5.55
C LEU A 52 -7.70 10.35 -6.36
N GLU A 53 -7.58 10.61 -7.66
CA GLU A 53 -8.65 10.47 -8.63
C GLU A 53 -8.38 9.27 -9.55
N PHE A 54 -9.38 8.40 -9.69
CA PHE A 54 -9.40 7.33 -10.67
C PHE A 54 -10.07 7.85 -11.92
N ARG A 55 -9.32 7.89 -13.02
CA ARG A 55 -9.80 8.37 -14.32
C ARG A 55 -9.72 7.26 -15.38
N THR A 56 -10.63 7.30 -16.34
CA THR A 56 -10.57 6.44 -17.53
C THR A 56 -9.38 6.83 -18.41
N ALA A 57 -9.05 6.01 -19.40
CA ALA A 57 -7.99 6.33 -20.36
C ALA A 57 -8.26 7.64 -21.13
N ASP A 58 -9.53 8.02 -21.28
CA ASP A 58 -9.97 9.24 -21.96
C ASP A 58 -10.02 10.45 -21.01
N GLY A 59 -9.62 10.27 -19.74
CA GLY A 59 -9.53 11.33 -18.74
C GLY A 59 -10.83 11.60 -17.97
N GLU A 60 -11.89 10.84 -18.21
CA GLU A 60 -13.14 10.98 -17.46
C GLU A 60 -12.98 10.51 -16.01
N LEU A 61 -13.53 11.26 -15.06
CA LEU A 61 -13.50 10.89 -13.65
C LEU A 61 -14.42 9.69 -13.40
N VAL A 62 -13.84 8.59 -12.93
CA VAL A 62 -14.57 7.39 -12.49
C VAL A 62 -14.96 7.55 -11.02
N GLU A 63 -13.97 7.85 -10.18
CA GLU A 63 -14.12 7.91 -8.73
C GLU A 63 -12.99 8.76 -8.13
N ALA A 64 -13.22 9.37 -6.97
CA ALA A 64 -12.18 10.03 -6.20
C ALA A 64 -12.14 9.43 -4.79
N ALA A 65 -10.95 9.12 -4.30
CA ALA A 65 -10.77 8.66 -2.93
C ALA A 65 -11.19 9.79 -1.98
N ARG A 66 -12.14 9.50 -1.07
CA ARG A 66 -12.66 10.49 -0.10
C ARG A 66 -12.49 10.06 1.35
N ALA A 67 -11.80 8.95 1.60
CA ALA A 67 -11.67 8.39 2.94
C ALA A 67 -11.03 9.35 3.95
N PHE A 68 -10.12 10.20 3.49
CA PHE A 68 -9.44 11.20 4.30
C PHE A 68 -9.46 12.53 3.57
N LEU A 69 -9.68 13.61 4.31
CA LEU A 69 -9.77 14.97 3.78
C LEU A 69 -8.91 15.89 4.64
N LEU A 70 -8.17 16.79 4.01
CA LEU A 70 -7.54 17.91 4.70
C LEU A 70 -8.43 19.14 4.51
N ASN A 71 -8.98 19.68 5.60
CA ASN A 71 -9.86 20.84 5.52
C ASN A 71 -9.06 22.16 5.48
N ASN A 72 -9.76 23.29 5.35
CA ASN A 72 -9.15 24.62 5.28
C ASN A 72 -8.43 25.05 6.57
N ASP A 73 -8.71 24.37 7.69
CA ASP A 73 -8.08 24.62 8.99
C ASP A 73 -6.88 23.68 9.23
N ASP A 74 -6.38 23.02 8.18
CA ASP A 74 -5.29 22.04 8.24
C ASP A 74 -5.57 20.88 9.21
N VAL A 75 -6.82 20.47 9.33
CA VAL A 75 -7.22 19.27 10.08
C VAL A 75 -7.41 18.12 9.10
N LEU A 76 -6.66 17.04 9.32
CA LEU A 76 -6.82 15.77 8.62
C LEU A 76 -8.00 15.03 9.26
N THR A 77 -9.14 15.04 8.57
CA THR A 77 -10.38 14.40 9.00
C THR A 77 -10.63 13.10 8.24
N VAL A 78 -11.44 12.22 8.83
CA VAL A 78 -11.87 10.98 8.21
C VAL A 78 -13.32 11.14 7.77
N ASP A 79 -13.62 10.75 6.53
CA ASP A 79 -14.99 10.65 6.07
C ASP A 79 -15.61 9.39 6.70
N GLU A 80 -16.59 9.57 7.59
CA GLU A 80 -17.15 8.50 8.43
C GLU A 80 -17.73 7.34 7.60
N GLY A 81 -18.13 7.59 6.35
CA GLY A 81 -18.59 6.53 5.42
C GLY A 81 -17.50 5.60 4.89
N ASN A 82 -16.21 5.85 5.21
CA ASN A 82 -15.05 5.16 4.67
C ASN A 82 -14.10 4.62 5.77
N TRP A 83 -14.61 4.41 6.99
CA TRP A 83 -13.81 3.89 8.09
C TRP A 83 -13.22 2.51 7.78
N LEU A 84 -11.90 2.35 7.95
CA LEU A 84 -11.24 1.02 7.91
C LEU A 84 -11.75 0.11 9.05
N ARG A 85 -12.27 0.70 10.13
CA ARG A 85 -13.02 -0.03 11.17
C ARG A 85 -14.35 -0.60 10.68
N ASP A 86 -14.95 -0.01 9.64
CA ASP A 86 -16.21 -0.46 9.04
C ASP A 86 -16.03 -1.56 7.98
N LEU A 87 -14.82 -2.10 7.83
CA LEU A 87 -14.61 -3.40 7.15
C LEU A 87 -15.44 -4.54 7.76
N ALA A 88 -15.96 -4.37 8.98
CA ALA A 88 -16.90 -5.30 9.61
C ALA A 88 -18.38 -5.03 9.22
N SER A 89 -18.71 -3.83 8.75
CA SER A 89 -20.08 -3.35 8.51
C SER A 89 -20.43 -3.25 7.02
N ASP A 90 -19.50 -2.75 6.18
CA ASP A 90 -19.66 -2.68 4.73
C ASP A 90 -18.34 -3.07 4.04
N PRO A 91 -18.11 -4.38 3.84
CA PRO A 91 -16.82 -4.84 3.40
C PRO A 91 -16.61 -4.59 1.89
N PRO A 92 -15.35 -4.39 1.44
CA PRO A 92 -15.02 -4.17 0.04
C PRO A 92 -15.42 -5.40 -0.76
N ASP A 93 -15.79 -5.17 -2.03
CA ASP A 93 -16.03 -6.24 -2.99
C ASP A 93 -14.90 -7.30 -2.91
N PRO A 94 -15.23 -8.61 -2.92
CA PRO A 94 -14.24 -9.68 -2.75
C PRO A 94 -13.03 -9.59 -3.71
N VAL A 95 -13.23 -9.09 -4.93
CA VAL A 95 -12.15 -8.89 -5.91
C VAL A 95 -11.25 -7.72 -5.50
N VAL A 96 -11.84 -6.64 -4.97
CA VAL A 96 -11.09 -5.50 -4.42
C VAL A 96 -10.30 -5.94 -3.18
N ALA A 97 -10.91 -6.70 -2.28
CA ALA A 97 -10.25 -7.25 -1.10
C ALA A 97 -9.06 -8.16 -1.48
N LEU A 98 -9.21 -9.01 -2.50
CA LEU A 98 -8.13 -9.84 -3.03
C LEU A 98 -6.98 -9.01 -3.62
N ARG A 99 -7.30 -7.96 -4.40
CA ARG A 99 -6.29 -7.05 -4.98
C ARG A 99 -5.49 -6.32 -3.90
N LEU A 100 -6.18 -5.82 -2.87
CA LEU A 100 -5.55 -5.19 -1.71
C LEU A 100 -4.64 -6.17 -0.96
N LEU A 101 -5.10 -7.41 -0.76
CA LEU A 101 -4.31 -8.47 -0.12
C LEU A 101 -3.03 -8.78 -0.92
N VAL A 102 -3.11 -8.88 -2.26
CA VAL A 102 -1.94 -9.11 -3.12
C VAL A 102 -0.96 -7.93 -3.05
N ALA A 103 -1.46 -6.71 -3.23
CA ALA A 103 -0.61 -5.51 -3.21
C ALA A 103 0.12 -5.33 -1.86
N ALA A 104 -0.61 -5.49 -0.76
CA ALA A 104 -0.06 -5.40 0.59
C ALA A 104 0.95 -6.53 0.88
N SER A 105 0.72 -7.75 0.37
CA SER A 105 1.64 -8.88 0.52
C SER A 105 2.95 -8.67 -0.25
N VAL A 106 2.87 -8.11 -1.46
CA VAL A 106 4.06 -7.73 -2.24
C VAL A 106 4.86 -6.64 -1.53
N TYR A 107 4.18 -5.63 -0.98
CA TYR A 107 4.84 -4.58 -0.19
C TYR A 107 5.55 -5.17 1.04
N GLN A 108 4.89 -6.07 1.77
CA GLN A 108 5.47 -6.76 2.93
C GLN A 108 6.71 -7.61 2.55
N ALA A 109 6.67 -8.29 1.41
CA ALA A 109 7.79 -9.11 0.94
C ALA A 109 8.99 -8.30 0.42
N THR A 110 8.76 -7.06 -0.01
CA THR A 110 9.79 -6.20 -0.60
C THR A 110 10.36 -5.17 0.37
N THR A 111 9.72 -4.96 1.53
CA THR A 111 10.24 -4.11 2.60
C THR A 111 11.14 -4.89 3.55
N SER A 112 12.21 -4.27 4.05
CA SER A 112 13.10 -4.85 5.06
C SER A 112 12.64 -4.62 6.50
N ARG A 113 11.48 -3.98 6.70
CA ARG A 113 11.00 -3.55 8.01
C ARG A 113 9.62 -4.11 8.31
N ILE A 114 9.49 -4.75 9.47
CA ILE A 114 8.22 -5.25 10.00
C ILE A 114 7.35 -4.05 10.42
N TRP A 115 6.11 -4.01 9.94
CA TRP A 115 5.17 -2.92 10.23
C TRP A 115 3.84 -3.46 10.74
N GLN A 116 3.66 -3.42 12.06
CA GLN A 116 2.52 -4.06 12.75
C GLN A 116 1.12 -3.60 12.28
N PRO A 117 0.88 -2.32 11.92
CA PRO A 117 -0.41 -1.92 11.36
C PRO A 117 -0.74 -2.63 10.04
N LEU A 118 0.24 -2.80 9.15
CA LEU A 118 0.07 -3.58 7.92
C LEU A 118 -0.18 -5.05 8.19
N ASP A 119 0.54 -5.63 9.16
CA ASP A 119 0.34 -7.04 9.54
C ASP A 119 -1.09 -7.26 10.06
N ARG A 120 -1.62 -6.32 10.85
CA ARG A 120 -3.02 -6.35 11.33
C ARG A 120 -4.03 -6.17 10.20
N ALA A 121 -3.78 -5.25 9.27
CA ALA A 121 -4.65 -5.05 8.10
C ALA A 121 -4.65 -6.29 7.19
N LEU A 122 -3.49 -6.89 6.93
CA LEU A 122 -3.33 -8.14 6.19
C LEU A 122 -4.05 -9.31 6.87
N ALA A 123 -3.97 -9.41 8.21
CA ALA A 123 -4.70 -10.45 8.95
C ALA A 123 -6.22 -10.33 8.76
N LYS A 124 -6.77 -9.10 8.85
CA LYS A 124 -8.19 -8.84 8.59
C LYS A 124 -8.59 -9.17 7.14
N LEU A 125 -7.78 -8.75 6.16
CA LEU A 125 -8.03 -9.06 4.75
C LEU A 125 -7.98 -10.56 4.47
N ARG A 126 -7.04 -11.31 5.06
CA ARG A 126 -6.98 -12.78 4.93
C ARG A 126 -8.21 -13.47 5.51
N GLN A 127 -8.67 -13.01 6.67
CA GLN A 127 -9.91 -13.51 7.28
C GLN A 127 -11.13 -13.21 6.41
N TYR A 128 -11.20 -12.01 5.84
CA TYR A 128 -12.34 -11.58 5.03
C TYR A 128 -12.39 -12.25 3.66
N VAL A 129 -11.26 -12.31 2.95
CA VAL A 129 -11.18 -12.92 1.62
C VAL A 129 -11.48 -14.42 1.70
N ALA A 130 -11.20 -15.07 2.84
CA ALA A 130 -11.45 -16.49 3.11
C ALA A 130 -10.96 -17.47 2.02
N ILE A 131 -10.13 -16.99 1.10
CA ILE A 131 -9.48 -17.76 0.05
C ILE A 131 -8.06 -17.98 0.54
N GLU A 132 -7.68 -19.25 0.65
CA GLU A 132 -6.29 -19.63 0.75
C GLU A 132 -5.62 -19.16 -0.54
N LEU A 133 -4.78 -18.14 -0.44
CA LEU A 133 -4.11 -17.53 -1.58
C LEU A 133 -3.01 -18.49 -2.04
N VAL A 134 -3.43 -19.54 -2.74
CA VAL A 134 -2.55 -20.43 -3.47
C VAL A 134 -2.11 -19.64 -4.69
N LEU A 135 -1.01 -18.90 -4.56
CA LEU A 135 -0.29 -18.43 -5.74
C LEU A 135 0.19 -19.69 -6.45
N PRO A 136 -0.37 -20.06 -7.61
CA PRO A 136 0.29 -21.01 -8.47
C PRO A 136 1.45 -20.21 -9.06
N VAL A 137 2.54 -20.12 -8.30
CA VAL A 137 3.80 -19.73 -8.89
C VAL A 137 4.14 -20.93 -9.75
N ASP A 138 3.91 -20.84 -11.06
CA ASP A 138 4.51 -21.77 -12.01
C ASP A 138 5.98 -21.81 -11.63
N HIS A 139 6.38 -22.91 -10.99
CA HIS A 139 7.68 -23.05 -10.37
C HIS A 139 8.66 -23.27 -11.52
N PRO A 140 9.40 -22.24 -11.97
CA PRO A 140 10.17 -22.39 -13.18
C PRO A 140 11.30 -23.38 -12.88
N ASP A 141 11.55 -24.36 -13.74
CA ASP A 141 12.61 -25.35 -13.54
C ASP A 141 14.00 -24.71 -13.24
N CYS A 142 14.20 -23.48 -13.72
CA CYS A 142 15.41 -22.70 -13.48
C CYS A 142 15.54 -22.17 -12.03
N LEU A 143 14.44 -22.09 -11.28
CA LEU A 143 14.42 -21.63 -9.89
C LEU A 143 15.01 -22.66 -8.93
N ASP A 144 14.71 -23.95 -9.10
CA ASP A 144 15.33 -25.02 -8.29
C ASP A 144 16.85 -25.06 -8.51
N THR A 145 17.27 -24.92 -9.77
CA THR A 145 18.69 -24.80 -10.14
C THR A 145 19.34 -23.58 -9.49
N ALA A 146 18.63 -22.45 -9.43
CA ALA A 146 19.09 -21.22 -8.78
C ALA A 146 19.22 -21.36 -7.25
N LEU A 147 18.23 -21.96 -6.60
CA LEU A 147 18.22 -22.22 -5.17
C LEU A 147 19.34 -23.18 -4.76
N GLU A 148 19.57 -24.24 -5.54
CA GLU A 148 20.64 -25.19 -5.30
C GLU A 148 22.03 -24.57 -5.47
N ALA A 149 22.23 -23.77 -6.51
CA ALA A 149 23.49 -23.07 -6.73
C ALA A 149 23.78 -22.07 -5.60
N ASN A 150 22.77 -21.35 -5.12
CA ASN A 150 22.89 -20.44 -3.98
C ASN A 150 23.29 -21.20 -2.70
N ARG A 151 22.61 -22.32 -2.38
CA ARG A 151 22.97 -23.15 -1.21
C ARG A 151 24.40 -23.70 -1.28
N LYS A 152 24.93 -23.95 -2.48
CA LYS A 152 26.28 -24.47 -2.71
C LYS A 152 27.33 -23.38 -2.96
N GLY A 153 26.97 -22.10 -2.84
CA GLY A 153 27.88 -20.96 -3.09
C GLY A 153 28.41 -20.88 -4.51
N ARG A 154 27.64 -21.36 -5.50
CA ARG A 154 28.02 -21.39 -6.92
C ARG A 154 27.37 -20.24 -7.68
N SER A 155 28.14 -19.56 -8.52
CA SER A 155 27.62 -18.51 -9.40
C SER A 155 26.89 -19.10 -10.60
N LEU A 156 25.72 -18.54 -10.92
CA LEU A 156 24.98 -18.84 -12.14
C LEU A 156 24.96 -17.65 -13.09
N ARG A 157 24.86 -17.93 -14.38
CA ARG A 157 24.69 -16.92 -15.44
C ARG A 157 23.26 -16.97 -15.96
N PHE A 158 22.47 -15.94 -15.68
CA PHE A 158 21.13 -15.80 -16.21
C PHE A 158 21.14 -15.00 -17.51
N ARG A 159 20.42 -15.48 -18.52
CA ARG A 159 20.14 -14.72 -19.74
C ARG A 159 18.69 -14.27 -19.69
N TYR A 160 18.48 -13.01 -19.32
CA TYR A 160 17.14 -12.42 -19.26
C TYR A 160 16.60 -12.21 -20.68
N LEU A 161 15.44 -12.79 -20.98
CA LEU A 161 14.73 -12.50 -22.22
C LEU A 161 14.00 -11.18 -22.06
N LYS A 162 14.18 -10.26 -23.02
CA LYS A 162 13.39 -9.03 -23.09
C LYS A 162 11.95 -9.42 -23.42
N TRP A 163 11.00 -9.00 -22.59
CA TRP A 163 9.58 -9.21 -22.85
C TRP A 163 9.22 -8.65 -24.23
N LYS A 164 8.77 -9.51 -25.15
CA LYS A 164 8.11 -9.10 -26.38
C LYS A 164 6.62 -9.05 -26.06
N ALA A 165 6.07 -7.84 -25.92
CA ALA A 165 4.62 -7.68 -26.02
C ALA A 165 4.25 -8.16 -27.42
N GLU A 166 3.57 -9.31 -27.52
CA GLU A 166 3.04 -9.77 -28.79
C GLU A 166 2.06 -8.74 -29.31
N LYS A 167 2.25 -8.36 -30.58
CA LYS A 167 1.25 -7.64 -31.36
C LYS A 167 0.00 -8.51 -31.38
N ALA A 168 -1.10 -7.98 -30.85
CA ALA A 168 -2.41 -8.43 -31.26
C ALA A 168 -2.52 -8.24 -32.79
N SER A 169 -2.73 -9.32 -33.51
CA SER A 169 -3.13 -9.35 -34.92
C SER A 169 -4.07 -10.53 -35.09
#